data_AF-A0A6J1BCE5-F1
#
_entry.id   AF-A0A6J1BCE5-F1
#
_cell.length_a   1.000
_cell.length_b   1.000
_cell.length_c   1.000
_cell.angle_alpha   90.00
_cell.angle_beta   90.00
_cell.angle_gamma   90.00
#
_symmetry.space_group_name_H-M   'P 1'
#
loop_
_entity.id
_entity.type
_entity.pdbx_description
1 polymer ?
#
loop_
_entity_poly.entity_id
_entity_poly.type
_entity_poly.pdbx_seq_one_letter_code
_entity_poly.pdbx_strand_id
1 'polypeptide(L)'
;MVMMKGVALAADIRRNLGVIKERVLEKLAAAAVPADALENARHLLESAVRDVTVAAHGLTKDALHRIKTHLVDILPSLSPAVTRKMVDDAEKEANEEQETEGEHEVDERRQDDHQISGKSPFVSPVSSLFALIKPLSRL
;
A
#
# COMPACT_ATOMS: atom_id res chain seq x y z
N MET A 1 19.69 0.78 25.65
CA MET A 1 18.32 1.25 25.33
C MET A 1 17.94 0.65 23.97
N VAL A 2 17.27 -0.51 23.93
CA VAL A 2 17.03 -1.29 22.68
C VAL A 2 15.52 -1.50 22.42
N MET A 3 14.64 -0.81 23.15
CA MET A 3 13.19 -1.05 23.10
C MET A 3 12.42 -0.34 21.98
N MET A 4 13.04 0.58 21.23
CA MET A 4 12.32 1.36 20.19
C MET A 4 12.19 0.63 18.84
N LYS A 5 13.04 -0.36 18.54
CA LYS A 5 13.02 -1.05 17.23
C LYS A 5 11.87 -2.06 17.07
N GLY A 6 11.43 -2.71 18.15
CA GLY A 6 10.38 -3.74 18.07
C GLY A 6 8.96 -3.17 17.92
N VAL A 7 8.71 -1.98 18.49
CA VAL A 7 7.38 -1.35 18.45
C VAL A 7 7.10 -0.70 17.08
N ALA A 8 8.12 -0.08 16.48
CA ALA A 8 8.04 0.47 15.11
C ALA A 8 7.72 -0.62 14.09
N LEU A 9 8.45 -1.74 14.15
CA LEU A 9 8.26 -2.88 13.25
C LEU A 9 6.84 -3.48 13.34
N ALA A 10 6.28 -3.60 14.55
CA ALA A 10 4.91 -4.08 14.73
C ALA A 10 3.86 -3.11 14.16
N ALA A 11 4.11 -1.81 14.24
CA ALA A 11 3.25 -0.80 13.63
C ALA A 11 3.31 -0.85 12.10
N ASP A 12 4.50 -1.04 11.53
CA ASP A 12 4.73 -1.14 10.07
C ASP A 12 4.06 -2.39 9.49
N ILE A 13 4.16 -3.54 10.17
CA ILE A 13 3.47 -4.77 9.76
C ILE A 13 1.96 -4.59 9.77
N ARG A 14 1.43 -3.95 10.81
CA ARG A 14 -0.02 -3.68 10.92
C ARG A 14 -0.48 -2.72 9.83
N ARG A 15 0.32 -1.68 9.52
CA ARG A 15 0.05 -0.76 8.40
C ARG A 15 0.04 -1.54 7.08
N ASN A 16 1.05 -2.37 6.83
CA ASN A 16 1.15 -3.18 5.61
C ASN A 16 -0.08 -4.07 5.41
N LEU A 17 -0.45 -4.83 6.45
CA LEU A 17 -1.58 -5.74 6.37
C LEU A 17 -2.92 -5.00 6.25
N GLY A 18 -2.99 -3.78 6.80
CA GLY A 18 -4.09 -2.85 6.56
C GLY A 18 -4.22 -2.46 5.10
N VAL A 19 -3.11 -2.13 4.42
CA VAL A 19 -3.09 -1.85 2.98
C VAL A 19 -3.53 -3.07 2.17
N ILE A 20 -2.97 -4.25 2.48
CA ILE A 20 -3.35 -5.51 1.81
C ILE A 20 -4.86 -5.78 1.95
N LYS A 21 -5.44 -5.56 3.13
CA LYS A 21 -6.88 -5.69 3.35
C LYS A 21 -7.68 -4.82 2.38
N GLU A 22 -7.38 -3.51 2.32
CA GLU A 22 -8.11 -2.58 1.45
C GLU A 22 -7.96 -2.98 -0.03
N ARG A 23 -6.74 -3.31 -0.47
CA ARG A 23 -6.45 -3.75 -1.85
C ARG A 23 -7.20 -5.03 -2.24
N VAL A 24 -7.27 -6.01 -1.35
CA VAL A 24 -8.03 -7.24 -1.60
C VAL A 24 -9.53 -6.91 -1.72
N LEU A 25 -10.08 -6.06 -0.85
CA LEU A 25 -11.49 -5.65 -0.94
C LEU A 25 -11.81 -4.89 -2.22
N GLU A 26 -10.94 -3.98 -2.65
CA GLU A 26 -11.06 -3.26 -3.93
C GLU A 26 -11.11 -4.23 -5.12
N LYS A 27 -10.18 -5.19 -5.17
CA LYS A 27 -10.12 -6.19 -6.24
C LYS A 27 -11.35 -7.10 -6.22
N LEU A 28 -11.85 -7.49 -5.03
CA LEU A 28 -13.06 -8.30 -4.89
C LEU A 28 -14.32 -7.54 -5.35
N ALA A 29 -14.44 -6.27 -4.99
CA ALA A 29 -15.51 -5.41 -5.47
C ALA A 29 -15.46 -5.26 -7.00
N ALA A 30 -14.26 -5.07 -7.57
CA ALA A 30 -14.06 -4.99 -9.02
C ALA A 30 -14.39 -6.31 -9.75
N ALA A 31 -14.22 -7.45 -9.09
CA ALA A 31 -14.57 -8.77 -9.62
C ALA A 31 -16.08 -9.08 -9.54
N ALA A 32 -16.92 -8.10 -9.16
CA ALA A 32 -18.38 -8.24 -9.04
C ALA A 32 -18.80 -9.41 -8.13
N VAL A 33 -18.04 -9.63 -7.06
CA VAL A 33 -18.32 -10.65 -6.05
C VAL A 33 -19.65 -10.33 -5.33
N PRO A 34 -20.48 -11.34 -5.00
CA PRO A 34 -21.70 -11.13 -4.21
C PRO A 34 -21.43 -10.41 -2.88
N ALA A 35 -22.33 -9.53 -2.46
CA ALA A 35 -22.17 -8.72 -1.25
C ALA A 35 -21.94 -9.57 0.02
N ASP A 36 -22.63 -10.70 0.14
CA ASP A 36 -22.48 -11.62 1.28
C ASP A 36 -21.07 -12.21 1.36
N ALA A 37 -20.48 -12.56 0.21
CA ALA A 37 -19.14 -13.09 0.13
C ALA A 37 -18.08 -11.99 0.35
N LEU A 38 -18.36 -10.76 -0.09
CA LEU A 38 -17.53 -9.60 0.17
C LEU A 38 -17.47 -9.27 1.68
N GLU A 39 -18.60 -9.32 2.40
CA GLU A 39 -18.61 -9.09 3.85
C GLU A 39 -17.90 -10.21 4.61
N ASN A 40 -18.06 -11.47 4.18
CA ASN A 40 -17.30 -12.58 4.76
C ASN A 40 -15.78 -12.43 4.54
N ALA A 41 -15.36 -11.98 3.35
CA ALA A 41 -13.97 -11.66 3.06
C ALA A 41 -13.46 -10.50 3.92
N ARG A 42 -14.29 -9.46 4.13
CA ARG A 42 -13.98 -8.34 5.01
C ARG A 42 -13.74 -8.81 6.45
N HIS A 43 -14.63 -9.63 7.01
CA HIS A 43 -14.46 -10.19 8.35
C HIS A 43 -13.21 -11.08 8.48
N LEU A 44 -12.90 -11.89 7.47
CA LEU A 44 -11.70 -12.71 7.43
C LEU A 44 -10.44 -11.84 7.52
N LEU A 45 -10.36 -10.81 6.67
CA LEU A 45 -9.19 -9.92 6.62
C LEU A 45 -9.06 -9.09 7.89
N GLU A 46 -10.16 -8.60 8.47
CA GLU A 46 -10.16 -7.94 9.78
C GLU A 46 -9.64 -8.85 10.90
N SER A 47 -10.01 -10.13 10.88
CA SER A 47 -9.48 -11.11 11.83
C SER A 47 -7.98 -11.30 11.66
N ALA A 48 -7.50 -11.40 10.41
CA ALA A 48 -6.08 -11.56 10.13
C ALA A 48 -5.25 -10.34 10.61
N VAL A 49 -5.76 -9.12 10.42
CA VAL A 49 -5.11 -7.89 10.91
C VAL A 49 -5.00 -7.89 12.44
N ARG A 50 -6.06 -8.32 13.14
CA ARG A 50 -6.03 -8.45 14.61
C ARG A 50 -5.04 -9.50 15.09
N ASP A 51 -5.04 -10.68 14.47
CA ASP A 51 -4.17 -11.81 14.85
C ASP A 51 -2.68 -11.43 14.74
N VAL A 52 -2.28 -10.72 13.67
CA VAL A 52 -0.89 -10.26 13.47
C VAL A 52 -0.52 -9.11 14.40
N THR A 53 -1.48 -8.28 14.81
CA THR A 53 -1.23 -7.21 15.79
C THR A 53 -0.89 -7.78 17.18
N VAL A 54 -1.37 -8.98 17.51
CA VAL A 54 -1.12 -9.66 18.79
C VAL A 54 0.19 -10.46 18.79
N ALA A 55 0.65 -10.93 17.63
CA ALA A 55 1.82 -11.79 17.52
C ALA A 55 2.93 -11.15 16.68
N ALA A 56 3.99 -10.69 17.35
CA ALA A 56 5.12 -10.03 16.72
C ALA A 56 5.74 -10.86 15.56
N HIS A 57 5.86 -10.21 14.40
CA HIS A 57 6.62 -10.49 13.16
C HIS A 57 6.59 -11.88 12.50
N GLY A 58 6.45 -12.97 13.25
CA GLY A 58 6.49 -14.34 12.71
C GLY A 58 5.21 -14.80 12.03
N LEU A 59 4.07 -14.17 12.32
CA LEU A 59 2.76 -14.62 11.83
C LEU A 59 2.31 -13.99 10.50
N THR A 60 3.05 -13.04 9.92
CA THR A 60 2.56 -12.31 8.74
C THR A 60 2.42 -13.22 7.52
N LYS A 61 3.38 -14.14 7.29
CA LYS A 61 3.32 -15.12 6.19
C LYS A 61 2.23 -16.17 6.41
N ASP A 62 2.06 -16.62 7.66
CA ASP A 62 1.01 -17.57 8.02
C ASP A 62 -0.38 -16.95 7.85
N ALA A 63 -0.56 -15.70 8.28
CA ALA A 63 -1.79 -14.93 8.10
C ALA A 63 -2.14 -14.77 6.62
N LEU A 64 -1.16 -14.44 5.77
CA LEU A 64 -1.37 -14.36 4.32
C LEU A 64 -1.74 -15.71 3.70
N HIS A 65 -1.13 -16.80 4.17
CA HIS A 65 -1.49 -18.15 3.74
C HIS A 65 -2.94 -18.51 4.15
N ARG A 66 -3.32 -18.18 5.38
CA ARG A 66 -4.70 -18.35 5.89
C ARG A 66 -5.69 -17.54 5.07
N ILE A 67 -5.37 -16.27 4.76
CA ILE A 67 -6.18 -15.43 3.89
C ILE A 67 -6.35 -16.11 2.53
N LYS A 68 -5.26 -16.48 1.86
CA LYS A 68 -5.29 -17.13 0.53
C LYS A 68 -6.13 -18.41 0.52
N THR A 69 -6.10 -19.18 1.60
CA THR A 69 -6.86 -20.44 1.71
C THR A 69 -8.33 -20.17 1.93
N HIS A 70 -8.68 -19.37 2.94
CA HIS A 70 -10.08 -19.14 3.29
C HIS A 70 -10.82 -18.23 2.30
N LEU A 71 -10.14 -17.32 1.61
CA LEU A 71 -10.77 -16.52 0.56
C LEU A 71 -11.28 -17.41 -0.59
N VAL A 72 -10.59 -18.52 -0.89
CA VAL A 72 -11.03 -19.49 -1.91
C VAL A 72 -12.33 -20.17 -1.49
N ASP A 73 -12.48 -20.50 -0.21
CA ASP A 73 -13.69 -21.11 0.32
C ASP A 73 -14.89 -20.15 0.33
N ILE A 74 -14.63 -18.86 0.59
CA ILE A 74 -15.66 -17.80 0.60
C ILE A 74 -16.13 -17.45 -0.82
N LEU A 75 -15.25 -17.65 -1.82
CA LEU A 75 -15.46 -17.19 -3.19
C LEU A 75 -15.47 -18.38 -4.17
N PRO A 76 -16.42 -19.32 -4.05
CA PRO A 76 -16.51 -20.46 -4.97
C PRO A 76 -16.86 -20.02 -6.41
N SER A 77 -17.37 -18.79 -6.59
CA SER A 77 -17.64 -18.19 -7.89
C SER A 77 -16.37 -17.76 -8.64
N LEU A 78 -15.25 -17.56 -7.94
CA LEU A 78 -13.96 -17.23 -8.53
C LEU A 78 -13.08 -18.46 -8.55
N SER A 79 -12.25 -18.58 -9.60
CA SER A 79 -11.31 -19.69 -9.64
C SER A 79 -10.27 -19.54 -8.52
N PRO A 80 -9.85 -20.64 -7.85
CA PRO A 80 -8.87 -20.58 -6.78
C PRO A 80 -7.56 -19.89 -7.19
N ALA A 81 -7.16 -20.02 -8.45
CA ALA A 81 -5.97 -19.38 -9.00
C ALA A 81 -6.14 -17.85 -9.08
N VAL A 82 -7.30 -17.37 -9.51
CA VAL A 82 -7.60 -15.93 -9.57
C VAL A 82 -7.63 -15.34 -8.17
N THR A 83 -8.31 -16.01 -7.23
CA THR A 83 -8.42 -15.57 -5.84
C THR A 83 -7.06 -15.47 -5.16
N ARG A 84 -6.17 -16.46 -5.33
CA ARG A 84 -4.81 -16.42 -4.78
C ARG A 84 -3.98 -15.28 -5.39
N LYS A 85 -4.07 -15.11 -6.71
CA LYS A 85 -3.37 -14.03 -7.42
C LYS A 85 -3.81 -12.65 -6.93
N MET A 86 -5.09 -12.42 -6.63
CA MET A 86 -5.55 -11.13 -6.10
C MET A 86 -4.89 -10.77 -4.76
N VAL A 87 -4.66 -11.77 -3.91
CA VAL A 87 -3.95 -11.58 -2.63
C VAL A 87 -2.45 -11.39 -2.87
N ASP A 88 -1.85 -12.12 -3.80
CA ASP A 88 -0.44 -11.95 -4.19
C ASP A 88 -0.17 -10.55 -4.78
N ASP A 89 -1.05 -10.08 -5.67
CA ASP A 89 -0.99 -8.75 -6.28
C ASP A 89 -1.14 -7.66 -5.21
N ALA A 90 -2.06 -7.83 -4.24
CA ALA A 90 -2.23 -6.92 -3.12
C ALA A 90 -1.02 -6.91 -2.16
N GLU A 91 -0.42 -8.06 -1.89
CA GLU A 91 0.81 -8.19 -1.10
C GLU A 91 1.98 -7.46 -1.78
N LYS A 92 2.14 -7.63 -3.10
CA LYS A 92 3.16 -6.95 -3.89
C LYS A 92 2.97 -5.43 -3.90
N GLU A 93 1.75 -4.96 -4.16
CA GLU A 93 1.41 -3.52 -4.19
C GLU A 93 1.68 -2.86 -2.83
N ALA A 94 1.29 -3.51 -1.72
CA ALA A 94 1.52 -2.98 -0.39
C ALA A 94 3.02 -2.88 -0.03
N ASN A 95 3.84 -3.79 -0.57
CA ASN A 95 5.29 -3.77 -0.36
C ASN A 95 5.99 -2.70 -1.21
N GLU A 96 5.48 -2.41 -2.41
CA GLU A 96 5.98 -1.33 -3.28
C GLU A 96 5.65 0.07 -2.73
N GLU A 97 4.50 0.22 -2.06
CA GLU A 97 4.12 1.47 -1.36
C GLU A 97 5.04 1.79 -0.16
N GLN A 98 5.63 0.77 0.49
CA GLN A 98 6.58 0.99 1.58
C GLN A 98 7.96 1.46 1.10
N GLU A 99 8.36 1.08 -0.11
CA GLU A 99 9.64 1.52 -0.70
C GLU A 99 9.59 2.99 -1.15
N THR A 100 8.41 3.51 -1.48
CA THR A 100 8.21 4.91 -1.91
C THR A 100 8.08 5.90 -0.76
N GLU A 101 7.71 5.44 0.44
CA GLU A 101 7.65 6.29 1.66
C GLU A 101 9.05 6.56 2.27
N GLY A 102 10.10 5.86 1.83
CA GLY A 102 11.49 6.07 2.28
C GLY A 102 12.20 7.29 1.68
N GLU A 103 11.59 8.00 0.73
CA GLU A 103 12.23 9.09 -0.02
C GLU A 103 11.68 10.49 0.31
N HIS A 104 10.86 10.64 1.36
CA HIS A 104 10.18 11.91 1.68
C HIS A 104 10.40 12.41 3.12
N GLU A 105 11.63 12.36 3.64
CA GLU A 105 12.02 13.19 4.79
C GLU A 105 13.43 13.72 4.59
N VAL A 106 13.55 14.97 4.10
CA VAL A 106 14.35 16.13 4.58
C VAL A 106 14.15 17.19 3.48
N ASP A 107 13.42 18.28 3.67
CA ASP A 107 14.01 19.49 4.27
C ASP A 107 12.91 20.55 4.50
N GLU A 108 12.24 20.45 5.65
CA GLU A 108 11.64 21.63 6.26
C GLU A 108 12.15 21.70 7.69
N ARG A 109 13.07 22.65 7.95
CA ARG A 109 13.00 23.64 9.05
C ARG A 109 14.38 24.27 9.29
N ARG A 110 14.50 25.55 8.93
CA ARG A 110 15.10 26.59 9.80
C ARG A 110 14.73 27.98 9.26
N GLN A 111 13.60 28.49 9.74
CA GLN A 111 13.42 29.93 9.94
C GLN A 111 13.91 30.24 11.35
N ASP A 112 14.92 31.11 11.47
CA ASP A 112 15.03 32.08 12.55
C ASP A 112 16.03 33.18 12.11
N ASP A 113 15.57 34.42 12.26
CA ASP A 113 16.10 35.68 11.74
C ASP A 113 17.49 36.10 12.25
N HIS A 114 18.38 36.53 11.34
CA HIS A 114 19.04 37.84 11.48
C HIS A 114 19.75 38.31 10.20
N GLN A 115 19.16 39.37 9.62
CA GLN A 115 19.81 40.58 9.08
C GLN A 115 20.85 40.53 7.94
N ILE A 116 20.60 41.48 7.03
CA ILE A 116 21.48 42.27 6.15
C ILE A 116 22.04 41.68 4.84
N SER A 117 21.41 42.19 3.77
CA SER A 117 22.06 42.78 2.59
C SER A 117 22.44 41.87 1.42
N GLY A 118 21.62 41.97 0.37
CA GLY A 118 22.15 42.17 -0.98
C GLY A 118 21.81 41.11 -2.03
N LYS A 119 20.97 41.55 -2.98
CA LYS A 119 20.89 41.14 -4.40
C LYS A 119 19.97 39.95 -4.77
N SER A 120 18.97 40.32 -5.57
CA SER A 120 18.17 39.56 -6.53
C SER A 120 19.05 38.87 -7.61
N PRO A 121 18.53 37.99 -8.50
CA PRO A 121 17.13 37.88 -8.91
C PRO A 121 16.49 36.49 -8.99
N PHE A 122 15.18 36.54 -8.73
CA PHE A 122 14.11 35.68 -9.21
C PHE A 122 14.46 34.79 -10.41
N VAL A 123 14.29 33.49 -10.25
CA VAL A 123 14.09 32.56 -11.36
C VAL A 123 12.74 31.90 -11.12
N SER A 124 11.72 32.31 -11.88
CA SER A 124 10.42 31.64 -11.89
C SER A 124 10.53 30.32 -12.66
N PRO A 125 9.94 29.20 -12.19
CA PRO A 125 9.69 28.05 -13.05
C PRO A 125 8.54 28.40 -14.00
N VAL A 126 8.84 28.54 -15.28
CA VAL A 126 7.80 28.66 -16.31
C VAL A 126 7.14 27.30 -16.49
N SER A 127 5.87 27.22 -16.14
CA SER A 127 4.98 26.12 -16.51
C SER A 127 4.97 25.98 -18.03
N SER A 128 5.30 24.79 -18.56
CA SER A 128 5.00 24.43 -19.95
C SER A 128 4.07 23.22 -19.95
N LEU A 129 2.77 23.54 -19.94
CA LEU A 129 1.69 22.67 -20.40
C LEU A 129 1.62 22.75 -21.93
N PHE A 130 1.03 21.71 -22.54
CA PHE A 130 0.57 21.57 -23.92
C PHE A 130 1.48 20.79 -24.89
N ALA A 131 1.24 19.47 -24.89
CA ALA A 131 0.75 18.69 -26.04
C ALA A 131 1.33 18.96 -27.42
N LEU A 132 1.97 17.94 -28.02
CA LEU A 132 1.83 17.70 -29.46
C LEU A 132 2.12 16.24 -29.88
N ILE A 133 1.03 15.45 -29.90
CA ILE A 133 0.59 14.60 -31.01
C ILE A 133 1.69 13.95 -31.89
N LYS A 134 1.84 12.63 -31.73
CA LYS A 134 2.41 11.68 -32.71
C LYS A 134 1.52 11.65 -33.97
N PRO A 135 2.03 11.42 -35.19
CA PRO A 135 1.84 10.05 -35.71
C PRO A 135 2.90 9.53 -36.72
N LEU A 136 3.01 8.20 -36.69
CA LEU A 136 3.18 7.21 -37.77
C LEU A 136 4.15 7.41 -38.97
N SER A 137 4.96 6.36 -39.13
CA SER A 137 5.14 5.52 -40.34
C SER A 137 6.07 5.93 -41.48
N ARG A 138 7.06 5.03 -41.63
CA ARG A 138 7.34 4.12 -42.76
C ARG A 138 8.52 4.44 -43.69
N LEU A 139 9.31 3.35 -43.82
CA LEU A 139 10.36 2.97 -44.78
C LEU A 139 11.64 3.81 -44.79
#